data_AF-A0A0L0G6E7-F1
#
_entry.id   AF-A0A0L0G6E7-F1
#
_cell.length_a   1.000
_cell.length_b   1.000
_cell.length_c   1.000
_cell.angle_alpha   90.00
_cell.angle_beta   90.00
_cell.angle_gamma   90.00
#
_symmetry.space_group_name_H-M   'P 1'
#
loop_
_entity.id
_entity.type
_entity.pdbx_description
1 polymer ?
#
loop_
_entity_poly.entity_id
_entity_poly.type
_entity_poly.pdbx_seq_one_letter_code
_entity_poly.pdbx_strand_id
1 'polypeptide(L)'
;MTSTGAAPFRLVRRKSSYTDLADDDASCRLMNLCDTANLDSFEAVCDVVKDKSSAIVKEIHAKNKLLVSNGHTTVFAPPEPEQGDDHGNLVLRTFSESVDESEQTVMTREFMVHLEQGNKVEVRERRKSKASDGTFEYNEMQKIIDLANN
;
A
#
# COMPACT_ATOMS: atom_id res chain seq x y z
N MET A 1 -10.04 21.51 42.29
CA MET A 1 -9.31 21.31 41.02
C MET A 1 -8.95 19.83 40.92
N THR A 2 -9.75 19.03 40.22
CA THR A 2 -9.53 17.59 40.05
C THR A 2 -8.84 17.36 38.71
N SER A 3 -7.56 16.99 38.75
CA SER A 3 -6.78 16.54 37.60
C SER A 3 -7.31 15.18 37.15
N THR A 4 -7.97 15.13 36.00
CA THR A 4 -8.26 13.89 35.28
C THR A 4 -6.99 13.43 34.57
N GLY A 5 -6.17 12.65 35.27
CA GLY A 5 -5.02 11.98 34.67
C GLY A 5 -5.52 10.99 33.61
N ALA A 6 -5.23 11.27 32.34
CA ALA A 6 -5.51 10.35 31.25
C ALA A 6 -4.81 9.01 31.54
N ALA A 7 -5.57 7.92 31.52
CA ALA A 7 -5.00 6.59 31.69
C ALA A 7 -3.96 6.33 30.58
N PRO A 8 -2.82 5.70 30.89
CA PRO A 8 -1.81 5.40 29.89
C PRO A 8 -2.41 4.50 28.81
N PHE A 9 -2.53 5.00 27.58
CA PHE A 9 -2.92 4.17 26.45
C PHE A 9 -1.76 3.21 26.18
N ARG A 10 -2.00 1.91 26.37
CA ARG A 10 -1.07 0.89 25.93
C ARG A 10 -1.29 0.72 24.44
N LEU A 11 -0.31 1.10 23.61
CA LEU A 11 -0.27 0.67 22.22
C LEU A 11 -0.23 -0.86 22.21
N VAL A 12 -1.41 -1.47 22.07
CA VAL A 12 -1.49 -2.91 21.83
C VAL A 12 -0.97 -3.10 20.41
N ARG A 13 0.17 -3.77 20.30
CA ARG A 13 0.71 -4.23 19.01
C ARG A 13 -0.37 -5.12 18.40
N ARG A 14 -1.18 -4.57 17.49
CA ARG A 14 -2.15 -5.37 16.73
C ARG A 14 -1.30 -6.40 16.01
N LYS A 15 -1.50 -7.69 16.34
CA LYS A 15 -0.83 -8.78 15.63
C LYS A 15 -1.06 -8.52 14.15
N SER A 16 0.02 -8.39 13.39
CA SER A 16 -0.01 -8.47 11.93
C SER A 16 -0.44 -9.89 11.58
N SER A 17 -1.70 -10.20 11.78
CA SER A 17 -2.29 -11.45 11.34
C SER A 17 -2.58 -11.27 9.86
N TYR A 18 -2.11 -12.21 9.05
CA TYR A 18 -2.64 -12.50 7.73
C TYR A 18 -4.14 -12.18 7.70
N THR A 19 -4.55 -11.35 6.75
CA THR A 19 -5.96 -11.00 6.65
C THR A 19 -6.57 -11.98 5.69
N ASP A 20 -7.52 -12.79 6.16
CA ASP A 20 -8.37 -13.57 5.26
C ASP A 20 -9.16 -12.56 4.41
N LEU A 21 -8.74 -12.43 3.16
CA LEU A 21 -9.37 -11.62 2.14
C LEU A 21 -10.03 -12.57 1.16
N ALA A 22 -11.23 -12.21 0.72
CA ALA A 22 -11.88 -12.98 -0.31
C ALA A 22 -11.16 -12.74 -1.65
N ASP A 23 -11.12 -13.75 -2.52
CA ASP A 23 -10.42 -13.64 -3.82
C ASP A 23 -11.00 -12.55 -4.73
N ASP A 24 -12.26 -12.16 -4.50
CA ASP A 24 -12.97 -11.11 -5.20
C ASP A 24 -12.83 -9.71 -4.56
N ASP A 25 -12.17 -9.59 -3.41
CA ASP A 25 -11.89 -8.30 -2.77
C ASP A 25 -10.99 -7.43 -3.66
N ALA A 26 -11.32 -6.14 -3.78
CA ALA A 26 -10.53 -5.21 -4.60
C ALA A 26 -9.11 -5.05 -4.06
N SER A 27 -8.95 -5.13 -2.73
CA SER A 27 -7.65 -5.16 -2.07
C SER A 27 -6.82 -6.39 -2.47
N CYS A 28 -7.45 -7.57 -2.59
CA CYS A 28 -6.81 -8.81 -3.03
C CYS A 28 -6.29 -8.71 -4.46
N ARG A 29 -7.13 -8.21 -5.39
CA ARG A 29 -6.71 -7.96 -6.78
C ARG A 29 -5.52 -7.00 -6.86
N LEU A 30 -5.52 -5.91 -6.09
CA LEU A 30 -4.41 -4.97 -6.05
C LEU A 30 -3.13 -5.65 -5.54
N MET A 31 -3.21 -6.42 -4.44
CA MET A 31 -2.04 -7.14 -3.90
C MET A 31 -1.41 -8.10 -4.89
N ASN A 32 -2.24 -8.89 -5.60
CA ASN A 32 -1.72 -9.83 -6.59
C ASN A 32 -0.98 -9.11 -7.71
N LEU A 33 -1.49 -7.96 -8.18
CA LEU A 33 -0.80 -7.16 -9.21
C LEU A 33 0.49 -6.53 -8.68
N CYS A 34 0.53 -6.11 -7.42
CA CYS A 34 1.69 -5.46 -6.80
C CYS A 34 2.78 -6.44 -6.33
N ASP A 35 2.60 -7.74 -6.50
CA ASP A 35 3.58 -8.76 -6.14
C ASP A 35 4.90 -8.61 -6.92
N THR A 36 6.03 -8.99 -6.32
CA THR A 36 7.35 -8.96 -6.97
C THR A 36 7.43 -9.93 -8.15
N ALA A 37 6.58 -10.95 -8.22
CA ALA A 37 6.47 -11.84 -9.38
C ALA A 37 5.84 -11.17 -10.62
N ASN A 38 5.12 -10.05 -10.46
CA ASN A 38 4.31 -9.43 -11.50
C ASN A 38 4.88 -8.08 -11.97
N LEU A 39 6.19 -7.99 -12.25
CA LEU A 39 6.87 -6.72 -12.52
C LEU A 39 6.28 -5.93 -13.70
N ASP A 40 5.66 -6.55 -14.69
CA ASP A 40 5.11 -5.81 -15.85
C ASP A 40 3.69 -5.27 -15.62
N SER A 41 3.18 -5.33 -14.38
CA SER A 41 1.80 -4.99 -14.03
C SER A 41 1.51 -3.51 -13.80
N PHE A 42 2.47 -2.59 -13.99
CA PHE A 42 2.32 -1.17 -13.62
C PHE A 42 1.03 -0.53 -14.18
N GLU A 43 0.75 -0.76 -15.45
CA GLU A 43 -0.45 -0.25 -16.11
C GLU A 43 -1.74 -0.86 -15.53
N ALA A 44 -1.74 -2.18 -15.27
CA ALA A 44 -2.87 -2.84 -14.64
C ALA A 44 -3.11 -2.36 -13.19
N VAL A 45 -2.04 -2.02 -12.46
CA VAL A 45 -2.16 -1.39 -11.13
C VAL A 45 -2.80 -0.02 -11.26
N CYS A 46 -2.37 0.80 -12.23
CA CYS A 46 -2.97 2.11 -12.49
C CYS A 46 -4.47 2.00 -12.79
N ASP A 47 -4.89 1.02 -13.59
CA ASP A 47 -6.30 0.78 -13.91
C ASP A 47 -7.12 0.41 -12.66
N VAL A 48 -6.59 -0.47 -11.80
CA VAL A 48 -7.26 -0.80 -10.53
C VAL A 48 -7.35 0.41 -9.60
N VAL A 49 -6.29 1.20 -9.49
CA VAL A 49 -6.28 2.41 -8.66
C VAL A 49 -7.31 3.42 -9.17
N LYS A 50 -7.37 3.62 -10.49
CA LYS A 50 -8.33 4.52 -11.15
C LYS A 50 -9.78 4.19 -10.81
N ASP A 51 -10.11 2.90 -10.86
CA ASP A 51 -11.50 2.45 -10.74
C ASP A 51 -11.91 2.12 -9.30
N LYS A 52 -10.96 1.73 -8.45
CA LYS A 52 -11.25 1.05 -7.16
C LYS A 52 -10.51 1.61 -5.96
N SER A 53 -9.63 2.60 -6.07
CA SER A 53 -8.83 3.11 -4.93
C SER A 53 -9.67 3.45 -3.69
N SER A 54 -10.73 4.25 -3.83
CA SER A 54 -11.62 4.59 -2.70
C SER A 54 -12.38 3.38 -2.15
N ALA A 55 -12.73 2.41 -3.01
CA ALA A 55 -13.38 1.19 -2.57
C ALA A 55 -12.45 0.31 -1.73
N ILE A 56 -11.17 0.21 -2.11
CA ILE A 56 -10.14 -0.52 -1.38
C ILE A 56 -9.93 0.08 0.02
N VAL A 57 -9.83 1.40 0.13
CA VAL A 57 -9.71 2.08 1.44
C VAL A 57 -10.92 1.75 2.32
N LYS A 58 -12.14 1.93 1.79
CA LYS A 58 -13.39 1.63 2.51
C LYS A 58 -13.47 0.17 2.94
N GLU A 59 -13.05 -0.76 2.09
CA GLU A 59 -13.03 -2.20 2.37
C GLU A 59 -12.09 -2.51 3.55
N ILE A 60 -10.88 -1.95 3.54
CA ILE A 60 -9.89 -2.16 4.63
C ILE A 60 -10.38 -1.56 5.95
N HIS A 61 -10.92 -0.33 5.91
CA HIS A 61 -11.44 0.35 7.09
C HIS A 61 -12.69 -0.31 7.64
N ALA A 62 -13.57 -0.87 6.79
CA ALA A 62 -14.74 -1.65 7.22
C ALA A 62 -14.36 -2.90 8.04
N LYS A 63 -13.14 -3.43 7.83
CA LYS A 63 -12.56 -4.52 8.64
C LYS A 63 -11.88 -4.01 9.93
N ASN A 64 -12.04 -2.73 10.29
CA ASN A 64 -11.39 -2.03 11.41
C ASN A 64 -9.84 -2.10 11.37
N LYS A 65 -9.28 -2.11 10.15
CA LYS A 65 -7.84 -2.23 9.89
C LYS A 65 -7.34 -1.00 9.12
N LEU A 66 -6.03 -0.78 9.19
CA LEU A 66 -5.29 0.17 8.34
C LEU A 66 -4.33 -0.55 7.39
N LEU A 67 -4.18 -1.85 7.57
CA LEU A 67 -3.33 -2.69 6.73
C LEU A 67 -3.94 -4.08 6.57
N VAL A 68 -3.77 -4.64 5.38
CA VAL A 68 -4.13 -6.02 5.04
C VAL A 68 -2.98 -6.65 4.25
N SER A 69 -2.83 -7.96 4.34
CA SER A 69 -1.76 -8.69 3.66
C SER A 69 -2.23 -10.08 3.26
N ASN A 70 -1.82 -10.51 2.06
CA ASN A 70 -1.98 -11.86 1.53
C ASN A 70 -0.71 -12.73 1.71
N GLY A 71 0.21 -12.34 2.60
CA GLY A 71 1.47 -13.05 2.87
C GLY A 71 2.61 -12.69 1.92
N HIS A 72 2.33 -12.18 0.72
CA HIS A 72 3.34 -11.75 -0.25
C HIS A 72 3.40 -10.24 -0.42
N THR A 73 2.22 -9.62 -0.48
CA THR A 73 2.04 -8.18 -0.59
C THR A 73 1.22 -7.68 0.60
N THR A 74 1.56 -6.49 1.06
CA THR A 74 0.81 -5.75 2.08
C THR A 74 0.25 -4.50 1.45
N VAL A 75 -1.02 -4.18 1.72
CA VAL A 75 -1.64 -2.90 1.40
C VAL A 75 -1.88 -2.13 2.69
N PHE A 76 -1.42 -0.90 2.73
CA PHE A 76 -1.65 0.07 3.78
C PHE A 76 -2.63 1.14 3.26
N ALA A 77 -3.69 1.36 4.02
CA ALA A 77 -4.66 2.43 3.81
C ALA A 77 -4.62 3.35 5.05
N PRO A 78 -4.03 4.55 4.96
CA PRO A 78 -3.97 5.49 6.06
C PRO A 78 -5.39 5.84 6.57
N PRO A 79 -5.50 6.31 7.82
CA PRO A 79 -6.78 6.80 8.33
C PRO A 79 -7.24 8.04 7.57
N GLU A 80 -8.49 8.44 7.78
CA GLU A 80 -9.00 9.70 7.22
C GLU A 80 -8.16 10.89 7.73
N PRO A 81 -7.90 11.89 6.87
CA PRO A 81 -7.08 13.04 7.23
C PRO A 81 -7.73 13.84 8.37
N GLU A 82 -6.91 14.28 9.32
CA GLU A 82 -7.33 15.10 10.46
C GLU A 82 -7.01 16.58 10.19
N GLN A 83 -7.59 17.49 10.99
CA GLN A 83 -7.36 18.92 10.82
C GLN A 83 -5.87 19.26 10.98
N GLY A 84 -5.19 19.54 9.87
CA GLY A 84 -3.76 19.90 9.84
C GLY A 84 -2.81 18.72 9.58
N ASP A 85 -3.32 17.52 9.34
CA ASP A 85 -2.52 16.34 8.92
C ASP A 85 -3.25 15.61 7.79
N ASP A 86 -2.77 15.80 6.56
CA ASP A 86 -3.28 15.13 5.35
C ASP A 86 -2.49 13.85 5.02
N HIS A 87 -1.58 13.43 5.90
CA HIS A 87 -0.67 12.30 5.70
C HIS A 87 0.14 12.39 4.40
N GLY A 88 0.44 13.61 3.93
CA GLY A 88 1.12 13.84 2.66
C GLY A 88 0.28 13.46 1.45
N ASN A 89 -1.05 13.50 1.58
CA ASN A 89 -2.04 13.09 0.58
C ASN A 89 -1.93 11.62 0.15
N LEU A 90 -1.34 10.76 0.98
CA LEU A 90 -1.25 9.33 0.71
C LEU A 90 -2.63 8.68 0.79
N VAL A 91 -3.04 7.99 -0.27
CA VAL A 91 -4.32 7.25 -0.35
C VAL A 91 -4.09 5.77 -0.06
N LEU A 92 -3.07 5.18 -0.68
CA LEU A 92 -2.71 3.77 -0.51
C LEU A 92 -1.20 3.61 -0.66
N ARG A 93 -0.63 2.66 0.08
CA ARG A 93 0.74 2.18 -0.15
C ARG A 93 0.76 0.66 -0.18
N THR A 94 1.50 0.07 -1.11
CA THR A 94 1.76 -1.36 -1.12
C THR A 94 3.24 -1.64 -0.86
N PHE A 95 3.51 -2.82 -0.29
CA PHE A 95 4.87 -3.34 -0.12
C PHE A 95 4.87 -4.84 -0.40
N SER A 96 5.75 -5.27 -1.28
CA SER A 96 6.04 -6.69 -1.52
C SER A 96 7.56 -6.90 -1.56
N GLU A 97 7.99 -8.07 -1.11
CA GLU A 97 9.39 -8.46 -1.02
C GLU A 97 9.55 -9.92 -1.46
N SER A 98 10.62 -10.20 -2.21
CA SER A 98 11.11 -11.54 -2.48
C SER A 98 12.59 -11.64 -2.12
N VAL A 99 12.96 -12.78 -1.54
CA VAL A 99 14.33 -13.09 -1.14
C VAL A 99 14.71 -14.42 -1.75
N ASP A 100 15.76 -14.44 -2.56
CA ASP A 100 16.41 -15.69 -2.97
C ASP A 100 17.58 -15.97 -2.02
N GLU A 101 17.42 -16.96 -1.16
CA GLU A 101 18.46 -17.34 -0.19
C GLU A 101 19.70 -17.95 -0.86
N SER A 102 19.55 -18.56 -2.04
CA SER A 102 20.65 -19.19 -2.78
C SER A 102 21.55 -18.14 -3.43
N GLU A 103 20.93 -17.13 -4.05
CA GLU A 103 21.63 -16.08 -4.77
C GLU A 103 21.90 -14.83 -3.90
N GLN A 104 21.39 -14.82 -2.66
CA GLN A 104 21.38 -13.66 -1.75
C GLN A 104 20.78 -12.39 -2.39
N THR A 105 19.91 -12.57 -3.39
CA THR A 105 19.23 -11.48 -4.06
C THR A 105 17.98 -11.11 -3.27
N VAL A 106 17.73 -9.81 -3.17
CA VAL A 106 16.55 -9.27 -2.48
C VAL A 106 15.89 -8.30 -3.44
N MET A 107 14.59 -8.46 -3.66
CA MET A 107 13.80 -7.54 -4.43
C MET A 107 12.65 -7.00 -3.59
N THR A 108 12.52 -5.68 -3.56
CA THR A 108 11.37 -5.01 -2.96
C THR A 108 10.65 -4.20 -4.03
N ARG A 109 9.33 -4.20 -3.96
CA ARG A 109 8.45 -3.43 -4.85
C ARG A 109 7.41 -2.70 -4.02
N GLU A 110 7.29 -1.40 -4.25
CA GLU A 110 6.36 -0.53 -3.56
C GLU A 110 5.54 0.28 -4.55
N PHE A 111 4.24 0.35 -4.32
CA PHE A 111 3.38 1.34 -4.97
C PHE A 111 2.91 2.36 -3.95
N MET A 112 2.91 3.63 -4.32
CA MET A 112 2.33 4.71 -3.54
C MET A 112 1.32 5.42 -4.40
N VAL A 113 0.13 5.64 -3.87
CA VAL A 113 -0.95 6.37 -4.51
C VAL A 113 -1.17 7.65 -3.72
N HIS A 114 -0.88 8.81 -4.32
CA HIS A 114 -1.13 10.11 -3.71
C HIS A 114 -2.30 10.80 -4.39
N LEU A 115 -3.14 11.45 -3.60
CA LEU A 115 -4.16 12.36 -4.10
C LEU A 115 -3.47 13.64 -4.56
N GLU A 116 -3.69 14.00 -5.82
CA GLU A 116 -3.24 15.26 -6.39
C GLU A 116 -4.38 16.28 -6.38
N GLN A 117 -4.06 17.55 -6.59
CA GLN A 117 -5.11 18.58 -6.67
C GLN A 117 -6.13 18.25 -7.77
N GLY A 118 -7.42 18.29 -7.43
CA GLY A 118 -8.53 17.93 -8.31
C GLY A 118 -8.99 16.48 -8.11
N ASN A 119 -9.52 15.85 -9.16
CA ASN A 119 -9.93 14.44 -9.15
C ASN A 119 -8.84 13.54 -9.75
N LYS A 120 -7.58 13.76 -9.35
CA LYS A 120 -6.40 13.10 -9.90
C LYS A 120 -5.64 12.37 -8.81
N VAL A 121 -5.01 11.26 -9.19
CA VAL A 121 -4.05 10.58 -8.32
C VAL A 121 -2.74 10.34 -9.05
N GLU A 122 -1.65 10.46 -8.31
CA GLU A 122 -0.32 10.02 -8.74
C GLU A 122 -0.12 8.58 -8.25
N VAL A 123 0.19 7.67 -9.17
CA VAL A 123 0.66 6.32 -8.85
C VAL A 123 2.16 6.27 -9.09
N ARG A 124 2.94 6.00 -8.04
CA ARG A 124 4.39 5.84 -8.10
C ARG A 124 4.79 4.43 -7.73
N GLU A 125 5.51 3.75 -8.60
CA GLU A 125 6.14 2.46 -8.33
C GLU A 125 7.62 2.65 -8.05
N ARG A 126 8.13 2.03 -6.98
CA ARG A 126 9.55 1.93 -6.67
C ARG A 126 9.96 0.47 -6.59
N ARG A 127 11.01 0.11 -7.33
CA ARG A 127 11.67 -1.18 -7.24
C ARG A 127 13.08 -0.99 -6.74
N LYS A 128 13.50 -1.91 -5.88
CA LYS A 128 14.88 -2.03 -5.44
C LYS A 128 15.27 -3.48 -5.54
N SER A 129 16.35 -3.79 -6.26
CA SER A 129 16.93 -5.12 -6.35
C SER A 129 18.35 -5.08 -5.82
N LYS A 130 18.75 -6.11 -5.08
CA LYS A 130 20.13 -6.35 -4.67
C LYS A 130 20.69 -7.48 -5.51
N ALA A 131 21.75 -7.22 -6.26
CA ALA A 131 22.46 -8.25 -7.02
C ALA A 131 23.39 -9.07 -6.11
N SER A 132 23.85 -10.22 -6.60
CA SER A 132 24.73 -11.14 -5.88
C SER A 132 26.11 -10.53 -5.56
N ASP A 133 26.55 -9.54 -6.32
CA ASP A 133 27.77 -8.77 -6.06
C ASP A 133 27.60 -7.72 -4.94
N GLY A 134 26.41 -7.61 -4.37
CA GLY A 134 26.07 -6.69 -3.29
C GLY A 134 25.64 -5.30 -3.76
N THR A 135 25.62 -5.03 -5.07
CA THR A 135 25.14 -3.76 -5.62
C THR A 135 23.61 -3.67 -5.54
N PHE A 136 23.10 -2.43 -5.48
CA PHE A 136 21.67 -2.16 -5.48
C PHE A 136 21.28 -1.40 -6.72
N GLU A 137 20.26 -1.88 -7.41
CA GLU A 137 19.60 -1.18 -8.51
C GLU A 137 18.28 -0.61 -8.04
N TYR A 138 17.95 0.58 -8.55
CA TYR A 138 16.73 1.29 -8.22
C TYR A 138 16.02 1.67 -9.51
N ASN A 139 14.73 1.35 -9.59
CA ASN A 139 13.87 1.74 -10.70
C ASN A 139 12.62 2.42 -10.15
N GLU A 140 12.23 3.53 -10.77
CA GLU A 140 11.02 4.27 -10.41
C GLU A 140 10.18 4.52 -11.65
N MET A 141 8.88 4.29 -11.53
CA MET A 141 7.89 4.65 -12.54
C MET A 141 6.80 5.48 -11.87
N GLN A 142 6.23 6.42 -12.61
CA GLN A 142 5.16 7.26 -12.11
C GLN A 142 4.15 7.59 -13.20
N LYS A 143 2.89 7.71 -12.81
CA LYS A 143 1.80 8.08 -13.71
C LYS A 143 0.75 8.89 -12.95
N ILE A 144 0.32 9.99 -13.55
CA ILE A 144 -0.84 10.74 -13.09
C ILE A 144 -2.06 10.22 -13.85
N ILE A 145 -3.11 9.86 -13.11
CA ILE A 145 -4.38 9.40 -13.67
C ILE A 145 -5.53 10.25 -13.15
N ASP A 146 -6.50 10.53 -14.02
CA ASP A 146 -7.78 11.10 -13.64
C ASP A 146 -8.66 9.99 -13.06
N LEU A 147 -9.14 10.18 -11.83
CA LEU A 147 -10.13 9.30 -11.23
C LEU A 147 -11.46 9.43 -12.02
N ALA A 148 -12.15 8.31 -12.19
CA ALA A 148 -13.50 8.36 -12.77
C ALA A 148 -14.41 9.18 -11.84
N ASN A 149 -15.16 10.14 -12.39
CA ASN A 149 -16.26 10.77 -11.66
C ASN A 149 -17.31 9.70 -11.40
N ASN A 150 -17.37 9.17 -10.17
CA ASN A 150 -18.49 8.33 -9.71
C ASN A 150 -19.70 9.20 -9.40
#